data_AF-A0A2X3CDR4-F1
#
_entry.id   AF-A0A2X3CDR4-F1
#
_cell.length_a   1.000
_cell.length_b   1.000
_cell.length_c   1.000
_cell.angle_alpha   90.00
_cell.angle_beta   90.00
_cell.angle_gamma   90.00
#
_symmetry.space_group_name_H-M   'P 1'
#
loop_
_entity.id
_entity.type
_entity.pdbx_description
1 polymer ?
#
loop_
_entity_poly.entity_id
_entity_poly.type
_entity_poly.pdbx_seq_one_letter_code
_entity_poly.pdbx_strand_id
1 'polypeptide(L)'
;MSRHNLRAPLANNGSVLEQSTAKAWPQWDVPGGQLTTKGGVLEVYMGHYMREWLAQQKLVTSGECPPENAVYAYANSLQRTVATAQFFITGAFPGCGIPVHHQPQMGTMDPTFNPVITDDSPAFREKALQAMEKERQGMQLTESYKLLETMIDYRNSPSCKEKKVCSLSEGKDTFSAGYQQEPGVSGTVEGGQLAGRRLHPAIL
;
A
#
# COMPACT_ATOMS: atom_id res chain seq x y z
N MET A 1 6.23 -4.47 13.02
CA MET A 1 5.20 -4.02 12.07
C MET A 1 5.74 -4.20 10.66
N SER A 2 5.01 -4.86 9.76
CA SER A 2 5.45 -5.12 8.39
C SER A 2 4.43 -4.63 7.37
N ARG A 3 4.91 -4.16 6.21
CA ARG A 3 4.07 -3.93 5.03
C ARG A 3 4.08 -5.21 4.19
N HIS A 4 2.98 -5.50 3.50
CA HIS A 4 2.96 -6.57 2.51
C HIS A 4 4.06 -6.40 1.45
N ASN A 5 4.55 -7.52 0.91
CA ASN A 5 5.59 -7.50 -0.13
C ASN A 5 5.00 -7.23 -1.54
N LEU A 6 5.75 -7.56 -2.60
CA LEU A 6 5.46 -7.23 -4.01
C LEU A 6 4.09 -7.75 -4.48
N ARG A 7 3.21 -6.81 -4.83
CA ARG A 7 1.84 -7.07 -5.30
C ARG A 7 1.60 -6.49 -6.69
N ALA A 8 0.62 -7.04 -7.40
CA ALA A 8 0.09 -6.42 -8.61
C ALA A 8 -0.54 -5.04 -8.29
N PRO A 9 -0.45 -4.07 -9.23
CA PRO A 9 -1.12 -2.78 -9.11
C PRO A 9 -2.64 -2.95 -9.09
N LEU A 10 -3.34 -1.94 -8.57
CA LEU A 10 -4.80 -1.84 -8.69
C LEU A 10 -5.12 -1.15 -10.02
N ALA A 11 -4.74 -1.79 -11.13
CA ALA A 11 -4.94 -1.28 -12.49
C ALA A 11 -6.12 -2.03 -13.14
N ASN A 12 -7.33 -1.64 -12.80
CA ASN A 12 -8.56 -2.15 -13.41
C ASN A 12 -9.11 -1.17 -14.47
N ASN A 13 -10.04 -1.64 -15.29
CA ASN A 13 -10.67 -0.85 -16.36
C ASN A 13 -11.37 0.39 -15.76
N GLY A 14 -11.05 1.58 -16.28
CA GLY A 14 -11.54 2.86 -15.76
C GLY A 14 -10.76 3.42 -14.56
N SER A 15 -9.70 2.74 -14.13
CA SER A 15 -8.78 3.28 -13.12
C SER A 15 -8.06 4.53 -13.62
N VAL A 16 -7.59 5.35 -12.69
CA VAL A 16 -6.74 6.52 -12.99
C VAL A 16 -5.51 6.12 -13.81
N LEU A 17 -4.95 4.92 -13.60
CA LEU A 17 -3.82 4.42 -14.37
C LEU A 17 -4.14 4.26 -15.86
N GLU A 18 -5.28 3.67 -16.19
CA GLU A 18 -5.74 3.50 -17.56
C GLU A 18 -6.06 4.86 -18.21
N GLN A 19 -6.63 5.78 -17.43
CA GLN A 19 -6.96 7.13 -17.91
C GLN A 19 -5.75 8.05 -18.09
N SER A 20 -4.59 7.72 -17.52
CA SER A 20 -3.40 8.58 -17.48
C SER A 20 -2.41 8.32 -18.62
N THR A 21 -2.61 7.30 -19.45
CA THR A 21 -1.72 7.02 -20.58
C THR A 21 -2.45 6.28 -21.70
N ALA A 22 -2.07 6.53 -22.95
CA ALA A 22 -2.51 5.72 -24.08
C ALA A 22 -1.68 4.44 -24.25
N LYS A 23 -0.64 4.24 -23.43
CA LYS A 23 0.24 3.06 -23.48
C LYS A 23 -0.48 1.84 -22.89
N ALA A 24 -0.15 0.66 -23.41
CA ALA A 24 -0.61 -0.59 -22.84
C ALA A 24 0.10 -0.88 -21.50
N TRP A 25 -0.67 -1.19 -20.46
CA TRP A 25 -0.13 -1.64 -19.18
C TRP A 25 0.34 -3.11 -19.27
N PRO A 26 1.54 -3.44 -18.77
CA PRO A 26 1.98 -4.83 -18.67
C PRO A 26 0.99 -5.67 -17.87
N GLN A 27 0.74 -6.89 -18.34
CA GLN A 27 -0.11 -7.83 -17.64
C GLN A 27 0.65 -8.46 -16.47
N TRP A 28 -0.07 -8.71 -15.38
CA TRP A 28 0.42 -9.43 -14.22
C TRP A 28 -0.21 -10.83 -14.19
N ASP A 29 0.53 -11.80 -13.66
CA ASP A 29 0.11 -13.19 -13.51
C ASP A 29 -0.91 -13.41 -12.37
N VAL A 30 -1.13 -12.39 -11.55
CA VAL A 30 -2.08 -12.40 -10.44
C VAL A 30 -3.09 -11.24 -10.54
N PRO A 31 -4.31 -11.39 -9.98
CA PRO A 31 -5.28 -10.30 -9.92
C PRO A 31 -4.75 -9.05 -9.21
N GLY A 32 -5.31 -7.89 -9.57
CA GLY A 32 -4.93 -6.60 -9.00
C GLY A 32 -4.98 -6.58 -7.47
N GLY A 33 -3.91 -6.09 -6.84
CA GLY A 33 -3.82 -5.99 -5.39
C GLY A 33 -3.45 -7.29 -4.65
N GLN A 34 -3.28 -8.42 -5.35
CA GLN A 34 -2.78 -9.67 -4.77
C GLN A 34 -1.25 -9.74 -4.76
N LEU A 35 -0.71 -10.50 -3.82
CA LEU A 35 0.72 -10.79 -3.74
C LEU A 35 1.16 -11.64 -4.93
N THR A 36 2.31 -11.30 -5.51
CA THR A 36 2.92 -12.11 -6.58
C THR A 36 3.72 -13.28 -6.00
N THR A 37 3.95 -14.32 -6.80
CA THR A 37 4.86 -15.43 -6.42
C THR A 37 6.26 -14.92 -6.06
N LYS A 38 6.80 -13.97 -6.83
CA LYS A 38 8.07 -13.31 -6.53
C LYS A 38 8.02 -12.56 -5.19
N GLY A 39 6.91 -11.90 -4.87
CA GLY A 39 6.70 -11.27 -3.57
C GLY A 39 6.77 -12.26 -2.42
N GLY A 40 6.23 -13.47 -2.60
CA GLY A 40 6.38 -14.55 -1.65
C GLY A 40 7.84 -15.00 -1.46
N VAL A 41 8.57 -15.22 -2.55
CA VAL A 41 10.01 -15.59 -2.49
C VAL A 41 10.84 -14.52 -1.78
N LEU A 42 10.61 -13.24 -2.09
CA LEU A 42 11.29 -12.13 -1.40
C LEU A 42 10.99 -12.14 0.11
N GLU A 43 9.75 -12.44 0.49
CA GLU A 43 9.35 -12.48 1.89
C GLU A 43 9.91 -13.70 2.63
N VAL A 44 10.10 -14.85 1.95
CA VAL A 44 10.82 -15.99 2.52
C VAL A 44 12.25 -15.58 2.89
N TYR A 45 12.95 -14.86 2.01
CA TYR A 45 14.29 -14.35 2.32
C TYR A 45 14.28 -13.37 3.49
N MET A 46 13.28 -12.49 3.57
CA MET A 46 13.12 -11.59 4.72
C MET A 46 12.88 -12.37 6.02
N GLY A 47 12.04 -13.40 5.98
CA GLY A 47 11.80 -14.29 7.13
C GLY A 47 13.06 -15.02 7.57
N HIS A 48 13.80 -15.59 6.62
CA HIS A 48 15.06 -16.28 6.88
C HIS A 48 16.11 -15.36 7.53
N TYR A 49 16.31 -14.17 6.95
CA TYR A 49 17.19 -13.15 7.53
C TYR A 49 16.78 -12.79 8.96
N MET A 50 15.49 -12.56 9.19
CA MET A 50 14.98 -12.24 10.54
C MET A 50 15.22 -13.39 11.52
N ARG A 51 15.09 -14.65 11.07
CA ARG A 51 15.40 -15.82 11.91
C ARG A 51 16.88 -15.86 12.30
N GLU A 52 17.78 -15.67 11.36
CA GLU A 52 19.22 -15.64 11.66
C GLU A 52 19.55 -14.52 12.65
N TRP A 53 18.98 -13.33 12.44
CA TRP A 53 19.15 -12.21 13.35
C TRP A 53 18.60 -12.52 14.75
N LEU A 54 17.37 -13.06 14.88
CA LEU A 54 16.80 -13.45 16.16
C LEU A 54 17.66 -14.50 16.89
N ALA A 55 18.25 -15.44 16.15
CA ALA A 55 19.16 -16.43 16.72
C ALA A 55 20.47 -15.81 17.21
N GLN A 56 21.03 -14.86 16.45
CA GLN A 56 22.19 -14.07 16.87
C GLN A 56 21.92 -13.29 18.16
N GLN A 57 20.71 -12.74 18.29
CA GLN A 57 20.26 -12.04 19.51
C GLN A 57 19.85 -13.01 20.64
N LYS A 58 19.99 -14.33 20.44
CA LYS A 58 19.62 -15.38 21.40
C LYS A 58 18.14 -15.35 21.82
N LEU A 59 17.26 -14.83 20.96
CA LEU A 59 15.81 -14.82 21.16
C LEU A 59 15.17 -16.14 20.70
N VAL A 60 15.83 -16.85 19.79
CA VAL A 60 15.44 -18.18 19.32
C VAL A 60 16.69 -19.05 19.14
N THR A 61 16.55 -20.36 19.20
CA THR A 61 17.65 -21.29 18.88
C THR A 61 17.68 -21.57 17.38
N SER A 62 18.86 -21.59 16.77
CA SER A 62 18.99 -21.96 15.35
C SER A 62 18.67 -23.45 15.15
N GLY A 63 17.99 -23.81 14.06
CA GLY A 63 17.65 -25.20 13.74
C GLY A 63 16.47 -25.81 14.51
N GLU A 64 15.95 -25.14 15.53
CA GLU A 64 14.83 -25.64 16.34
C GLU A 64 13.57 -24.78 16.17
N CYS A 65 12.39 -25.35 16.37
CA CYS A 65 11.18 -24.53 16.44
C CYS A 65 11.15 -23.76 17.77
N PRO A 66 10.67 -22.50 17.77
CA PRO A 66 10.49 -21.77 19.01
C PRO A 66 9.44 -22.48 19.89
N PRO A 67 9.46 -22.26 21.22
CA PRO A 67 8.43 -22.76 22.12
C PRO A 67 7.02 -22.35 21.66
N GLU A 68 6.02 -23.14 22.05
CA GLU A 68 4.62 -22.83 21.75
C GLU A 68 4.28 -21.39 22.22
N ASN A 69 3.54 -20.66 21.38
CA ASN A 69 3.12 -19.26 21.63
C ASN A 69 4.25 -18.22 21.77
N ALA A 70 5.52 -18.57 21.56
CA ALA A 70 6.62 -17.59 21.57
C ALA A 70 6.60 -16.67 20.34
N VAL A 71 5.94 -17.10 19.26
CA VAL A 71 5.75 -16.32 18.03
C VAL A 71 4.26 -16.19 17.75
N TYR A 72 3.79 -14.95 17.63
CA TYR A 72 2.42 -14.64 17.24
C TYR A 72 2.42 -13.81 15.96
N ALA A 73 1.85 -14.36 14.89
CA ALA A 73 1.74 -13.69 13.60
C ALA A 73 0.30 -13.24 13.38
N TYR A 74 0.09 -11.93 13.24
CA TYR A 74 -1.22 -11.35 12.98
C TYR A 74 -1.18 -10.44 11.77
N ALA A 75 -2.11 -10.66 10.85
CA ALA A 75 -2.22 -9.93 9.60
C ALA A 75 -3.65 -9.39 9.42
N ASN A 76 -3.76 -8.29 8.68
CA ASN A 76 -5.03 -7.87 8.12
C ASN A 76 -5.60 -8.96 7.19
N SER A 77 -6.91 -8.97 7.00
CA SER A 77 -7.66 -10.04 6.33
C SER A 77 -7.75 -9.84 4.81
N LEU A 78 -6.70 -9.28 4.21
CA LEU A 78 -6.55 -9.17 2.76
C LEU A 78 -5.54 -10.21 2.26
N GLN A 79 -5.78 -10.75 1.06
CA GLN A 79 -4.94 -11.82 0.50
C GLN A 79 -3.45 -11.47 0.56
N ARG A 80 -3.07 -10.25 0.18
CA ARG A 80 -1.67 -9.82 0.15
C ARG A 80 -1.01 -9.77 1.52
N THR A 81 -1.74 -9.44 2.58
CA THR A 81 -1.19 -9.33 3.94
C THR A 81 -1.06 -10.71 4.59
N VAL A 82 -2.10 -11.54 4.45
CA VAL A 82 -2.06 -12.94 4.94
C VAL A 82 -0.98 -13.74 4.22
N ALA A 83 -0.92 -13.66 2.88
CA ALA A 83 0.11 -14.36 2.10
C ALA A 83 1.53 -13.92 2.47
N THR A 84 1.77 -12.60 2.64
CA THR A 84 3.07 -12.10 3.09
C THR A 84 3.43 -12.70 4.46
N ALA A 85 2.51 -12.66 5.43
CA ALA A 85 2.76 -13.24 6.75
C ALA A 85 3.06 -14.75 6.68
N GLN A 86 2.36 -15.51 5.83
CA GLN A 86 2.61 -16.94 5.63
C GLN A 86 4.01 -17.20 5.07
N PHE A 87 4.44 -16.46 4.05
CA PHE A 87 5.78 -16.59 3.49
C PHE A 87 6.87 -16.16 4.48
N PHE A 88 6.64 -15.09 5.25
CA PHE A 88 7.55 -14.66 6.31
C PHE A 88 7.73 -15.76 7.36
N ILE A 89 6.63 -16.30 7.88
CA ILE A 89 6.67 -17.36 8.91
C ILE A 89 7.30 -18.64 8.37
N THR A 90 7.00 -19.00 7.12
CA THR A 90 7.62 -20.16 6.46
C THR A 90 9.13 -19.97 6.30
N GLY A 91 9.58 -18.76 5.93
CA GLY A 91 11.01 -18.46 5.80
C GLY A 91 11.74 -18.37 7.14
N ALA A 92 11.08 -17.83 8.17
CA ALA A 92 11.68 -17.67 9.50
C ALA A 92 11.67 -18.96 10.33
N PHE A 93 10.61 -19.76 10.22
CA PHE A 93 10.37 -20.94 11.04
C PHE A 93 9.90 -22.12 10.19
N PRO A 94 10.72 -22.58 9.22
CA PRO A 94 10.35 -23.64 8.31
C PRO A 94 10.05 -24.94 9.07
N GLY A 95 8.90 -25.56 8.77
CA GLY A 95 8.44 -26.79 9.43
C GLY A 95 7.80 -26.59 10.81
N CYS A 96 7.74 -25.36 11.33
CA CYS A 96 7.10 -25.07 12.60
C CYS A 96 5.61 -24.81 12.40
N GLY A 97 4.76 -25.34 13.28
CA GLY A 97 3.30 -25.18 13.25
C GLY A 97 2.81 -23.81 13.73
N ILE A 98 3.43 -22.72 13.28
CA ILE A 98 3.07 -21.35 13.70
C ILE A 98 1.98 -20.81 12.76
N PRO A 99 0.74 -20.62 13.24
CA PRO A 99 -0.34 -20.12 12.41
C PRO A 99 -0.21 -18.61 12.16
N VAL A 100 -0.79 -18.15 11.04
CA VAL A 100 -1.06 -16.74 10.79
C VAL A 100 -2.50 -16.44 11.18
N HIS A 101 -2.68 -15.56 12.16
CA HIS A 101 -3.97 -15.09 12.60
C HIS A 101 -4.44 -13.92 11.73
N HIS A 102 -5.73 -13.86 11.47
CA HIS A 102 -6.44 -12.74 10.85
C HIS A 102 -7.93 -12.87 11.21
N GLN A 103 -8.73 -11.84 10.92
CA GLN A 103 -10.17 -11.93 11.15
C GLN A 103 -10.79 -13.01 10.24
N PRO A 104 -11.86 -13.70 10.67
CA PRO A 104 -12.42 -14.82 9.88
C PRO A 104 -12.84 -14.43 8.46
N GLN A 105 -13.37 -13.22 8.28
CA GLN A 105 -13.81 -12.73 6.99
C GLN A 105 -12.64 -12.19 6.16
N MET A 106 -12.25 -12.95 5.14
CA MET A 106 -11.29 -12.50 4.13
C MET A 106 -11.91 -11.47 3.17
N GLY A 107 -11.08 -10.56 2.68
CA GLY A 107 -11.43 -9.52 1.73
C GLY A 107 -11.94 -8.21 2.36
N THR A 108 -12.18 -8.20 3.68
CA THR A 108 -12.55 -7.00 4.44
C THR A 108 -11.36 -6.50 5.27
N MET A 109 -11.31 -5.18 5.50
CA MET A 109 -10.30 -4.58 6.37
C MET A 109 -10.63 -4.90 7.82
N ASP A 110 -9.66 -5.46 8.54
CA ASP A 110 -9.71 -5.62 9.98
C ASP A 110 -9.53 -4.24 10.65
N PRO A 111 -10.38 -3.85 11.62
CA PRO A 111 -10.29 -2.55 12.29
C PRO A 111 -8.91 -2.22 12.87
N THR A 112 -8.15 -3.23 13.31
CA THR A 112 -6.77 -3.05 13.81
C THR A 112 -5.85 -2.45 12.75
N PHE A 113 -6.13 -2.72 11.47
CA PHE A 113 -5.31 -2.31 10.33
C PHE A 113 -6.02 -1.32 9.41
N ASN A 114 -7.26 -0.92 9.72
CA ASN A 114 -8.07 -0.07 8.87
C ASN A 114 -7.79 1.41 9.16
N PRO A 115 -7.08 2.14 8.28
CA PRO A 115 -6.62 3.50 8.57
C PRO A 115 -7.72 4.53 8.29
N VAL A 116 -8.88 4.33 8.89
CA VAL A 116 -10.07 5.18 8.73
C VAL A 116 -10.17 6.23 9.82
N ILE A 117 -10.80 7.35 9.50
CA ILE A 117 -11.15 8.36 10.51
C ILE A 117 -12.22 7.80 11.45
N THR A 118 -11.93 7.80 12.75
CA THR A 118 -12.85 7.31 13.80
C THR A 118 -13.42 8.43 14.67
N ASP A 119 -13.07 9.69 14.40
CA ASP A 119 -13.64 10.89 15.03
C ASP A 119 -14.54 11.61 14.00
N ASP A 120 -15.83 11.72 14.30
CA ASP A 120 -16.84 12.31 13.42
C ASP A 120 -17.05 13.82 13.67
N SER A 121 -16.27 14.44 14.56
CA SER A 121 -16.46 15.83 14.92
C SER A 121 -16.09 16.78 13.77
N PRO A 122 -16.88 17.85 13.53
CA PRO A 122 -16.52 18.86 12.53
C PRO A 122 -15.17 19.53 12.81
N ALA A 123 -14.82 19.70 14.09
CA ALA A 123 -13.56 20.30 14.51
C ALA A 123 -12.35 19.40 14.17
N PHE A 124 -12.46 18.08 14.33
CA PHE A 124 -11.44 17.14 13.88
C PHE A 124 -11.27 17.24 12.36
N ARG A 125 -12.39 17.16 11.62
CA ARG A 125 -12.38 17.20 10.15
C ARG A 125 -11.71 18.46 9.61
N GLU A 126 -12.03 19.63 10.17
CA GLU A 126 -11.41 20.90 9.77
C GLU A 126 -9.89 20.89 10.00
N LYS A 127 -9.44 20.46 11.18
CA LYS A 127 -8.02 20.35 11.50
C LYS A 127 -7.30 19.34 10.60
N ALA A 128 -7.91 18.20 10.32
CA ALA A 128 -7.35 17.17 9.46
C ALA A 128 -7.16 17.67 8.02
N LEU A 129 -8.16 18.38 7.46
CA LEU A 129 -8.07 18.98 6.13
C LEU A 129 -6.96 20.03 6.06
N GLN A 130 -6.91 20.95 7.04
CA GLN A 130 -5.86 21.97 7.12
C GLN A 130 -4.46 21.34 7.23
N ALA A 131 -4.32 20.26 8.01
CA ALA A 131 -3.05 19.54 8.13
C ALA A 131 -2.63 18.89 6.81
N MET A 132 -3.54 18.19 6.11
CA MET A 132 -3.24 17.58 4.80
C MET A 132 -2.86 18.63 3.75
N GLU A 133 -3.56 19.75 3.70
CA GLU A 133 -3.23 20.87 2.80
C GLU A 133 -1.86 21.46 3.12
N LYS A 134 -1.55 21.68 4.39
CA LYS A 134 -0.25 22.18 4.84
C LYS A 134 0.89 21.24 4.46
N GLU A 135 0.72 19.94 4.70
CA GLU A 135 1.70 18.92 4.29
C GLU A 135 1.91 18.95 2.77
N ARG A 136 0.84 19.06 1.99
CA ARG A 136 0.91 19.16 0.52
C ARG A 136 1.64 20.42 0.05
N GLN A 137 1.43 21.56 0.70
CA GLN A 137 2.13 22.81 0.39
C GLN A 137 3.64 22.72 0.67
N GLY A 138 4.05 21.89 1.63
CA GLY A 138 5.46 21.60 1.91
C GLY A 138 6.17 20.76 0.83
N MET A 139 5.43 20.15 -0.10
CA MET A 139 5.98 19.27 -1.12
C MET A 139 6.19 19.97 -2.47
N GLN A 140 7.40 19.89 -3.00
CA GLN A 140 7.74 20.37 -4.35
C GLN A 140 7.64 19.22 -5.37
N LEU A 141 6.47 19.07 -5.98
CA LEU A 141 6.16 17.95 -6.90
C LEU A 141 6.17 18.34 -8.38
N THR A 142 6.35 19.61 -8.72
CA THR A 142 6.24 20.13 -10.11
C THR A 142 7.13 19.38 -11.09
N GLU A 143 8.42 19.21 -10.77
CA GLU A 143 9.36 18.52 -11.67
C GLU A 143 9.08 17.01 -11.74
N SER A 144 8.65 16.40 -10.63
CA SER A 144 8.19 15.01 -10.61
C SER A 144 6.99 14.80 -11.53
N TYR A 145 6.04 15.74 -11.54
CA TYR A 145 4.87 15.69 -12.42
C TYR A 145 5.24 15.86 -13.89
N LYS A 146 6.09 16.84 -14.24
CA LYS A 146 6.57 17.01 -15.62
C LYS A 146 7.31 15.77 -16.13
N LEU A 147 8.12 15.16 -15.27
CA LEU A 147 8.82 13.92 -15.60
C LEU A 147 7.82 12.78 -15.83
N LEU A 148 6.84 12.63 -14.94
CA LEU A 148 5.80 11.61 -15.06
C LEU A 148 4.98 11.79 -16.34
N GLU A 149 4.54 13.01 -16.65
CA GLU A 149 3.81 13.36 -17.88
C GLU A 149 4.57 12.93 -19.13
N THR A 150 5.88 13.17 -19.15
CA THR A 150 6.77 12.78 -20.24
C THR A 150 6.87 11.25 -20.34
N MET A 151 7.11 10.57 -19.22
CA MET A 151 7.26 9.11 -19.18
C MET A 151 6.00 8.38 -19.64
N ILE A 152 4.82 8.88 -19.29
CA ILE A 152 3.55 8.22 -19.61
C ILE A 152 2.86 8.76 -20.86
N ASP A 153 3.47 9.72 -21.55
CA ASP A 153 2.85 10.43 -22.68
C ASP A 153 1.46 10.99 -22.32
N TYR A 154 1.38 11.70 -21.19
CA TYR A 154 0.13 12.13 -20.58
C TYR A 154 -0.70 13.03 -21.49
N ARG A 155 -0.05 13.84 -22.34
CA ARG A 155 -0.72 14.71 -23.31
C ARG A 155 -1.59 13.92 -24.29
N ASN A 156 -1.26 12.65 -24.55
CA ASN A 156 -2.03 11.76 -25.40
C ASN A 156 -3.01 10.86 -24.65
N SER A 157 -3.07 10.96 -23.32
CA SER A 157 -3.97 10.16 -22.48
C SER A 157 -5.46 10.51 -22.67
N PRO A 158 -6.38 9.58 -22.33
CA PRO A 158 -7.81 9.89 -22.22
C PRO A 158 -8.09 11.09 -21.30
N SER A 159 -7.37 11.22 -20.19
CA SER A 159 -7.53 12.37 -19.27
C SER A 159 -7.34 13.72 -19.97
N CYS A 160 -6.31 13.85 -20.82
CA CYS A 160 -6.11 15.10 -21.56
C CYS A 160 -7.03 15.21 -22.78
N LYS A 161 -7.18 14.15 -23.58
CA LYS A 161 -7.93 14.21 -24.84
C LYS A 161 -9.43 14.34 -24.62
N GLU A 162 -9.99 13.63 -23.64
CA GLU A 162 -11.43 13.56 -23.39
C GLU A 162 -11.84 14.50 -22.27
N LYS A 163 -11.15 14.44 -21.12
CA LYS A 163 -11.52 15.22 -19.91
C LYS A 163 -10.86 16.60 -19.82
N LYS A 164 -9.98 16.93 -20.78
CA LYS A 164 -9.24 18.21 -20.85
C LYS A 164 -8.36 18.51 -19.64
N VAL A 165 -7.99 17.48 -18.88
CA VAL A 165 -7.00 17.57 -17.79
C VAL A 165 -5.64 17.23 -18.38
N CYS A 166 -4.86 18.24 -18.76
CA CYS A 166 -3.63 18.09 -19.53
C CYS A 166 -2.34 18.43 -18.78
N SER A 167 -2.45 18.84 -17.50
CA SER A 167 -1.29 19.14 -16.65
C SER A 167 -1.54 18.59 -15.23
N LEU A 168 -0.67 17.68 -14.82
CA LEU A 168 -0.55 17.17 -13.45
C LEU A 168 0.09 18.21 -12.52
N SER A 169 0.89 19.14 -13.05
CA SER A 169 1.51 20.19 -12.22
C SER A 169 0.59 21.37 -11.90
N GLU A 170 -0.40 21.64 -12.76
CA GLU A 170 -1.32 22.79 -12.61
C GLU A 170 -2.67 22.40 -12.01
N GLY A 171 -2.98 21.11 -11.93
CA GLY A 171 -4.23 20.66 -11.34
C GLY A 171 -4.29 20.90 -9.82
N LYS A 172 -5.51 21.06 -9.31
CA LYS A 172 -5.77 21.27 -7.89
C LYS A 172 -6.05 19.94 -7.20
N ASP A 173 -5.51 19.79 -6.00
CA ASP A 173 -5.82 18.67 -5.11
C ASP A 173 -6.97 19.05 -4.19
N THR A 174 -7.88 18.13 -3.94
CA THR A 174 -8.96 18.25 -2.95
C THR A 174 -8.83 17.12 -1.94
N PHE A 175 -8.73 17.46 -0.65
CA PHE A 175 -8.60 16.49 0.43
C PHE A 175 -9.95 16.12 1.04
N SER A 176 -10.06 14.90 1.57
CA SER A 176 -11.24 14.41 2.25
C SER A 176 -10.89 13.70 3.56
N ALA A 177 -11.66 13.96 4.61
CA ALA A 177 -11.57 13.29 5.90
C ALA A 177 -12.99 12.91 6.34
N GLY A 178 -13.56 11.88 5.71
CA GLY A 178 -14.89 11.36 6.02
C GLY A 178 -14.84 10.35 7.17
N TYR A 179 -15.83 10.38 8.05
CA TYR A 179 -15.96 9.37 9.13
C TYR A 179 -16.06 7.95 8.54
N GLN A 180 -15.33 7.02 9.14
CA GLN A 180 -15.14 5.63 8.69
C GLN A 180 -14.58 5.47 7.27
N GLN A 181 -13.91 6.51 6.75
CA GLN A 181 -13.21 6.47 5.47
C GLN A 181 -11.72 6.75 5.67
N GLU A 182 -10.88 6.21 4.79
CA GLU A 182 -9.46 6.60 4.75
C GLU A 182 -9.37 8.10 4.40
N PRO A 183 -8.43 8.86 5.00
CA PRO A 183 -8.09 10.18 4.49
C PRO A 183 -7.73 10.11 3.01
N GLY A 184 -8.39 10.94 2.21
CA GLY A 184 -8.36 10.86 0.76
C GLY A 184 -7.82 12.13 0.13
N VAL A 185 -7.37 11.99 -1.12
CA VAL A 185 -7.03 13.09 -2.01
C VAL A 185 -7.58 12.77 -3.39
N SER A 186 -8.21 13.75 -4.03
CA SER A 186 -8.63 13.68 -5.43
C SER A 186 -7.95 14.79 -6.22
N GLY A 187 -7.51 14.46 -7.44
CA GLY A 187 -6.79 15.39 -8.31
C GLY A 187 -5.42 14.88 -8.74
N THR A 188 -4.44 15.78 -8.80
CA THR A 188 -3.12 15.51 -9.40
C THR A 188 -2.29 14.53 -8.60
N VAL A 189 -2.36 14.63 -7.28
CA VAL A 189 -1.66 13.73 -6.36
C VAL A 189 -2.20 12.31 -6.47
N GLU A 190 -3.51 12.13 -6.64
CA GLU A 190 -4.09 10.80 -6.86
C GLU A 190 -3.58 10.17 -8.17
N GLY A 191 -3.53 10.97 -9.24
CA GLY A 191 -2.92 10.61 -10.53
C GLY A 191 -1.47 10.17 -10.41
N GLY A 192 -0.65 10.97 -9.72
CA GLY A 192 0.77 10.67 -9.52
C GLY A 192 1.04 9.51 -8.55
N GLN A 193 0.22 9.35 -7.51
CA GLN A 193 0.36 8.28 -6.53
C GLN A 193 -0.05 6.91 -7.06
N LEU A 194 -1.06 6.85 -7.94
CA LEU A 194 -1.44 5.58 -8.56
C LEU A 194 -0.38 5.12 -9.57
N ALA A 195 0.32 6.06 -10.21
CA ALA A 195 1.53 5.83 -10.99
C ALA A 195 2.82 5.68 -10.15
N GLY A 196 2.73 5.78 -8.81
CA GLY A 196 3.88 5.89 -7.88
C GLY A 196 3.60 5.36 -6.45
N ARG A 197 4.26 5.94 -5.43
CA ARG A 197 4.13 5.52 -4.02
C ARG A 197 3.01 6.33 -3.34
N ARG A 198 2.00 5.67 -2.75
CA ARG A 198 0.98 6.33 -1.88
C ARG A 198 1.66 7.14 -0.77
N LEU A 199 1.26 8.40 -0.58
CA LEU A 199 1.54 9.14 0.64
C LEU A 199 0.89 8.36 1.79
N HIS A 200 1.71 7.91 2.74
CA HIS A 200 1.18 7.35 3.97
C HIS A 200 0.79 8.52 4.87
N PRO A 201 -0.39 8.51 5.48
CA PRO A 201 -0.69 9.42 6.58
C PRO A 201 0.11 8.92 7.79
N ALA A 202 1.38 9.29 7.85
CA ALA A 202 2.17 9.20 9.07
C ALA A 202 2.00 10.53 9.84
N ILE A 203 0.77 10.87 10.18
CA ILE A 203 0.36 11.80 11.23
C ILE A 203 -1.11 11.43 11.51
N LEU A 204 -1.32 10.53 12.46
CA LEU A 204 -2.43 10.48 13.42
C LEU A 204 -1.96 9.58 14.57
#